data_AF-A0AAE9Z601-F1
#
_entry.id   AF-A0AAE9Z601-F1
#
_cell.length_a   1.000
_cell.length_b   1.000
_cell.length_c   1.000
_cell.angle_alpha   90.00
_cell.angle_beta   90.00
_cell.angle_gamma   90.00
#
_symmetry.space_group_name_H-M   'P 1'
#
loop_
_entity.id
_entity.type
_entity.pdbx_description
1 polymer ?
#
loop_
_entity_poly.entity_id
_entity_poly.type
_entity_poly.pdbx_seq_one_letter_code
_entity_poly.pdbx_strand_id
1 'polypeptide(L)'
;MNNATAKASGLFFLLYFTLILASVFINKIFGFKPVVGLNVAALVIATLIMARSRYVKALGVCNPLFFAVLGGIYAVIITYFLVILFEGFISPSLFESIVSFLFNSVVVYVTIFLSTQKT
;
A
#
# COMPACT_ATOMS: atom_id res chain seq x y z
N MET A 1 -18.68 9.06 -0.07
CA MET A 1 -17.25 9.42 -0.02
C MET A 1 -17.10 10.81 -0.59
N ASN A 2 -16.48 11.76 0.12
CA ASN A 2 -16.31 13.12 -0.43
C ASN A 2 -15.18 13.13 -1.48
N ASN A 3 -15.17 14.14 -2.36
CA ASN A 3 -14.21 14.24 -3.47
C ASN A 3 -12.74 14.18 -2.99
N ALA A 4 -12.47 14.69 -1.81
CA ALA A 4 -11.12 14.75 -1.30
C ALA A 4 -10.61 13.41 -0.74
N THR A 5 -11.46 12.63 -0.06
CA THR A 5 -11.15 11.26 0.33
C THR A 5 -10.89 10.39 -0.91
N ALA A 6 -11.66 10.59 -1.98
CA ALA A 6 -11.43 9.88 -3.24
C ALA A 6 -10.07 10.23 -3.87
N LYS A 7 -9.70 11.51 -3.90
CA LYS A 7 -8.38 11.97 -4.36
C LYS A 7 -7.23 11.41 -3.52
N ALA A 8 -7.37 11.43 -2.20
CA ALA A 8 -6.37 10.89 -1.29
C ALA A 8 -6.20 9.36 -1.45
N SER A 9 -7.31 8.64 -1.59
CA SER A 9 -7.32 7.20 -1.86
C SER A 9 -6.66 6.87 -3.21
N GLY A 10 -6.99 7.62 -4.26
CA GLY A 10 -6.40 7.46 -5.58
C GLY A 10 -4.91 7.76 -5.61
N LEU A 11 -4.47 8.82 -4.92
CA LEU A 11 -3.04 9.15 -4.78
C LEU A 11 -2.29 8.04 -4.04
N PHE A 12 -2.87 7.53 -2.96
CA PHE A 12 -2.28 6.43 -2.20
C PHE A 12 -2.13 5.17 -3.05
N PHE A 13 -3.17 4.77 -3.78
CA PHE A 13 -3.13 3.65 -4.72
C PHE A 13 -2.02 3.85 -5.77
N LEU A 14 -1.97 5.02 -6.41
CA LEU A 14 -1.03 5.29 -7.48
C LEU A 14 0.42 5.29 -6.99
N LEU A 15 0.68 5.87 -5.82
CA LEU A 15 2.00 5.82 -5.17
C LEU A 15 2.40 4.38 -4.87
N TYR A 16 1.52 3.62 -4.21
CA TYR A 16 1.82 2.25 -3.82
C TYR A 16 2.05 1.36 -5.04
N PHE A 17 1.18 1.45 -6.05
CA PHE A 17 1.31 0.70 -7.29
C PHE A 17 2.62 1.01 -8.03
N THR A 18 2.98 2.30 -8.13
CA THR A 18 4.23 2.72 -8.80
C THR A 18 5.47 2.17 -8.06
N LEU A 19 5.48 2.23 -6.73
CA LEU A 19 6.59 1.70 -5.94
C LEU A 19 6.70 0.18 -6.03
N ILE A 20 5.56 -0.52 -6.07
CA ILE A 20 5.53 -1.97 -6.29
C ILE A 20 6.06 -2.34 -7.66
N LEU A 21 5.63 -1.65 -8.72
CA LEU A 21 6.17 -1.88 -10.07
C LEU A 21 7.68 -1.65 -10.11
N ALA A 22 8.16 -0.54 -9.54
CA ALA A 22 9.59 -0.28 -9.42
C ALA A 22 10.32 -1.41 -8.69
N SER A 23 9.71 -1.97 -7.64
CA SER A 23 10.27 -3.09 -6.86
C SER A 23 10.37 -4.37 -7.70
N VAL A 24 9.36 -4.65 -8.54
CA VAL A 24 9.38 -5.78 -9.49
C VAL A 24 10.51 -5.61 -10.51
N PHE A 25 10.70 -4.41 -11.06
CA PHE A 25 11.82 -4.13 -11.98
C PHE A 25 13.19 -4.28 -11.31
N ILE A 26 13.35 -3.75 -10.10
CA ILE A 26 14.58 -3.87 -9.31
C ILE A 26 14.88 -5.36 -9.03
N ASN A 27 13.88 -6.14 -8.61
CA ASN A 27 14.07 -7.58 -8.41
C ASN A 27 14.52 -8.28 -9.71
N LYS A 28 13.90 -7.95 -10.85
CA LYS A 28 14.25 -8.55 -12.15
C LYS A 28 15.68 -8.20 -12.61
N ILE A 29 16.15 -6.97 -12.36
CA ILE A 29 17.48 -6.50 -12.80
C ILE A 29 18.59 -6.99 -11.86
N PHE A 30 18.36 -6.93 -10.54
CA PHE A 30 19.40 -7.15 -9.52
C PHE A 30 19.32 -8.51 -8.81
N GLY A 31 18.26 -9.30 -9.03
CA GLY A 31 18.08 -10.62 -8.42
C GLY A 31 17.78 -10.60 -6.92
N PHE A 32 17.26 -9.48 -6.38
CA PHE A 32 16.93 -9.36 -4.96
C PHE A 32 15.71 -10.20 -4.56
N LYS A 33 15.96 -11.36 -3.94
CA LYS A 33 14.93 -12.33 -3.53
C LYS A 33 13.87 -11.87 -2.49
N PRO A 34 14.05 -10.85 -1.61
CA PRO A 34 12.99 -10.53 -0.65
C PRO A 34 11.90 -9.65 -1.27
N VAL A 35 11.09 -10.24 -2.17
CA VAL A 35 9.94 -9.60 -2.83
C VAL A 35 8.93 -9.07 -1.80
N VAL A 36 8.72 -9.82 -0.71
CA VAL A 36 7.82 -9.42 0.39
C VAL A 36 8.34 -8.17 1.12
N GLY A 37 9.66 -8.08 1.35
CA GLY A 37 10.27 -6.95 2.05
C GLY A 37 10.14 -5.65 1.27
N LEU A 38 10.37 -5.69 -0.06
CA LEU A 38 10.16 -4.51 -0.91
C LEU A 38 8.69 -4.09 -0.96
N ASN A 39 7.75 -5.04 -0.98
CA ASN A 39 6.32 -4.73 -1.00
C ASN A 39 5.88 -4.00 0.29
N VAL A 40 6.33 -4.49 1.45
CA VAL A 40 6.08 -3.82 2.74
C VAL A 40 6.72 -2.44 2.77
N ALA A 41 7.97 -2.30 2.29
CA ALA A 41 8.64 -1.01 2.22
C ALA A 41 7.89 -0.02 1.31
N ALA A 42 7.42 -0.46 0.14
CA ALA A 42 6.61 0.34 -0.77
C ALA A 42 5.32 0.83 -0.09
N LEU A 43 4.64 -0.05 0.63
CA LEU A 43 3.42 0.29 1.37
C LEU A 43 3.69 1.32 2.49
N VAL A 44 4.77 1.12 3.26
CA VAL A 44 5.19 2.06 4.32
C VAL A 44 5.52 3.42 3.72
N ILE A 45 6.31 3.47 2.64
CA ILE A 45 6.70 4.73 1.99
C ILE A 45 5.47 5.47 1.45
N ALA A 46 4.58 4.78 0.72
CA ALA A 46 3.34 5.37 0.23
C ALA A 46 2.49 5.93 1.37
N THR A 47 2.38 5.18 2.47
CA THR A 47 1.63 5.59 3.66
C THR A 47 2.25 6.81 4.33
N LEU A 48 3.58 6.86 4.47
CA LEU A 48 4.30 8.00 5.05
C LEU A 48 4.16 9.27 4.21
N ILE A 49 4.29 9.15 2.89
CA ILE A 49 4.09 10.27 1.96
C ILE A 49 2.67 10.81 2.11
N MET A 50 1.67 9.91 2.17
CA MET A 50 0.29 10.30 2.39
C MET A 50 0.07 10.99 3.74
N ALA A 51 0.54 10.40 4.83
CA ALA A 51 0.40 10.93 6.18
C ALA A 51 1.07 12.31 6.34
N ARG A 52 2.20 12.53 5.66
CA ARG A 52 2.91 13.82 5.65
C ARG A 52 2.38 14.81 4.63
N SER A 53 1.62 14.37 3.63
CA SER A 53 1.07 15.26 2.62
C SER A 53 0.10 16.27 3.27
N ARG A 54 0.15 17.52 2.81
CA ARG A 54 -0.81 18.55 3.23
C ARG A 54 -2.26 18.15 2.93
N TYR A 55 -2.47 17.23 1.99
CA TYR A 55 -3.77 16.67 1.66
C TYR A 55 -4.44 16.01 2.87
N VAL A 56 -3.70 15.22 3.65
CA VAL A 56 -4.26 14.53 4.83
C VAL A 56 -4.56 15.51 5.97
N LYS A 57 -3.65 16.46 6.24
CA LYS A 57 -3.84 17.47 7.28
C LYS A 57 -4.98 18.46 6.95
N ALA A 58 -5.11 18.87 5.70
CA ALA A 58 -6.13 19.84 5.27
C ALA A 58 -7.55 19.25 5.26
N LEU A 59 -7.67 17.92 5.20
CA LEU A 59 -8.97 17.28 5.09
C LEU A 59 -9.65 16.99 6.42
N GLY A 60 -8.96 17.07 7.57
CA GLY A 60 -9.55 16.74 8.88
C GLY A 60 -10.12 15.30 8.99
N VAL A 61 -10.01 14.52 7.91
CA VAL A 61 -10.55 13.18 7.72
C VAL A 61 -9.36 12.26 7.48
N CYS A 62 -8.58 12.00 8.53
CA CYS A 62 -7.76 10.81 8.55
C CYS A 62 -8.27 9.93 9.67
N ASN A 63 -9.38 9.23 9.40
CA ASN A 63 -9.69 8.05 10.19
C ASN A 63 -8.61 7.00 9.84
N PRO A 64 -7.67 6.69 10.74
CA PRO A 64 -6.56 5.79 10.44
C PRO A 64 -7.04 4.39 10.05
N LEU A 65 -8.18 3.97 10.59
CA LEU A 65 -8.80 2.68 10.27
C LEU A 65 -9.28 2.62 8.82
N PHE A 66 -9.80 3.73 8.29
CA PHE A 66 -10.25 3.77 6.89
C PHE A 66 -9.09 3.57 5.92
N PHE A 67 -7.97 4.28 6.14
CA PHE A 67 -6.77 4.11 5.32
C PHE A 67 -6.12 2.75 5.51
N ALA A 68 -6.15 2.19 6.72
CA ALA A 68 -5.70 0.84 6.99
C ALA A 68 -6.44 -0.18 6.10
N VAL A 69 -7.77 -0.15 6.12
CA VAL A 69 -8.59 -1.04 5.30
C VAL A 69 -8.30 -0.84 3.81
N LEU A 70 -8.17 0.40 3.34
CA LEU A 70 -7.80 0.67 1.95
C LEU A 70 -6.43 0.10 1.57
N GLY A 71 -5.45 0.22 2.46
CA GLY A 71 -4.12 -0.36 2.28
C GLY A 71 -4.16 -1.87 2.12
N GLY A 72 -4.93 -2.56 2.94
CA GLY A 72 -5.18 -3.99 2.79
C GLY A 72 -5.82 -4.32 1.44
N ILE A 73 -6.90 -3.61 1.07
CA ILE A 73 -7.62 -3.84 -0.19
C ILE A 73 -6.68 -3.64 -1.38
N TYR A 74 -5.94 -2.54 -1.41
CA TYR A 74 -5.02 -2.23 -2.49
C TYR A 74 -3.87 -3.22 -2.58
N ALA A 75 -3.35 -3.74 -1.47
CA ALA A 75 -2.35 -4.79 -1.51
C ALA A 75 -2.86 -6.06 -2.21
N VAL A 76 -4.10 -6.48 -1.92
CA VAL A 76 -4.72 -7.63 -2.60
C VAL A 76 -4.95 -7.33 -4.08
N ILE A 77 -5.57 -6.19 -4.40
CA ILE A 77 -5.85 -5.78 -5.79
C ILE A 77 -4.56 -5.73 -6.61
N ILE A 78 -3.51 -5.08 -6.10
CA ILE A 78 -2.23 -4.95 -6.79
C ILE A 78 -1.58 -6.32 -7.00
N THR A 79 -1.68 -7.23 -6.03
CA THR A 79 -1.18 -8.61 -6.20
C THR A 79 -1.85 -9.30 -7.38
N TYR A 80 -3.19 -9.19 -7.52
CA TYR A 80 -3.89 -9.72 -8.69
C TYR A 80 -3.49 -9.04 -9.99
N PHE A 81 -3.29 -7.71 -9.99
CA PHE A 81 -2.77 -7.00 -11.15
C PHE A 81 -1.38 -7.50 -11.57
N LEU A 82 -0.48 -7.75 -10.61
CA LEU A 82 0.86 -8.27 -10.92
C LEU A 82 0.80 -9.66 -11.56
N VAL A 83 -0.10 -10.53 -11.08
CA VAL A 83 -0.33 -11.86 -11.67
C VAL A 83 -0.78 -11.77 -13.12
N ILE A 84 -1.62 -10.78 -13.45
CA ILE A 84 -2.10 -10.55 -14.82
C ILE A 84 -0.98 -9.97 -15.71
N LEU A 85 -0.15 -9.07 -15.16
CA LEU A 85 0.82 -8.30 -15.93
C LEU A 85 2.19 -8.99 -16.11
N PHE A 86 2.56 -9.89 -15.21
CA PHE A 86 3.90 -10.49 -15.19
C PHE A 86 3.84 -12.01 -15.11
N GLU A 87 4.44 -12.67 -16.11
CA GLU A 87 4.66 -14.11 -16.08
C GLU A 87 5.58 -14.48 -14.91
N GLY A 88 5.18 -15.47 -14.10
CA GLY A 88 5.93 -15.95 -12.93
C GLY A 88 5.35 -15.55 -11.56
N PHE A 89 4.29 -14.72 -11.54
CA PHE A 89 3.52 -14.47 -10.30
C PHE A 89 2.40 -15.51 -10.15
N ILE A 90 2.29 -16.10 -8.97
CA ILE A 90 1.25 -17.08 -8.63
C ILE A 90 0.06 -16.34 -8.04
N SER A 91 -1.14 -16.64 -8.55
CA SER A 91 -2.38 -16.10 -7.97
C SER A 91 -2.51 -16.56 -6.52
N PRO A 92 -2.66 -15.64 -5.55
CA PRO A 92 -2.90 -16.03 -4.17
C PRO A 92 -4.25 -16.73 -4.06
N SER A 93 -4.32 -17.70 -3.17
CA SER A 93 -5.58 -18.28 -2.70
C SER A 93 -6.42 -17.24 -1.96
N LEU A 94 -7.71 -17.57 -1.74
CA LEU A 94 -8.59 -16.72 -0.92
C LEU A 94 -8.01 -16.51 0.48
N PHE A 95 -7.47 -17.56 1.09
CA PHE A 95 -6.89 -17.50 2.43
C PHE A 95 -5.65 -16.59 2.47
N GLU A 96 -4.72 -16.75 1.52
CA GLU A 96 -3.54 -15.88 1.40
C GLU A 96 -3.92 -14.42 1.14
N SER A 97 -4.98 -14.18 0.37
CA SER A 97 -5.51 -12.85 0.13
C SER A 97 -6.09 -12.21 1.40
N ILE A 98 -6.80 -12.97 2.23
CA ILE A 98 -7.31 -12.50 3.53
C ILE A 98 -6.15 -12.18 4.47
N VAL A 99 -5.16 -13.07 4.58
CA VAL A 99 -3.97 -12.84 5.42
C VAL A 99 -3.21 -11.60 4.94
N SER A 100 -3.02 -11.45 3.63
CA SER A 100 -2.38 -10.29 3.01
C SER A 100 -3.17 -9.00 3.30
N PHE A 101 -4.50 -9.03 3.17
CA PHE A 101 -5.36 -7.90 3.51
C PHE A 101 -5.17 -7.47 4.98
N LEU A 102 -5.25 -8.41 5.91
CA LEU A 102 -5.12 -8.12 7.34
C LEU A 102 -3.72 -7.57 7.68
N PHE A 103 -2.67 -8.23 7.20
CA PHE A 103 -1.29 -7.82 7.47
C PHE A 103 -1.00 -6.42 6.92
N ASN A 104 -1.33 -6.15 5.66
CA ASN A 104 -1.09 -4.85 5.05
C ASN A 104 -1.95 -3.74 5.67
N SER A 105 -3.16 -4.06 6.14
CA SER A 105 -3.98 -3.12 6.91
C SER A 105 -3.30 -2.72 8.22
N VAL A 106 -2.74 -3.70 8.96
CA VAL A 106 -2.00 -3.45 10.20
C VAL A 106 -0.75 -2.60 9.94
N VAL A 107 0.02 -2.93 8.88
CA VAL A 107 1.22 -2.14 8.50
C VAL A 107 0.86 -0.68 8.28
N VAL A 108 -0.20 -0.40 7.52
CA VAL A 108 -0.64 0.96 7.23
C VAL A 108 -1.12 1.67 8.49
N TYR A 109 -1.94 1.00 9.31
CA TYR A 109 -2.41 1.55 10.58
C TYR A 109 -1.26 1.94 11.51
N VAL A 110 -0.31 1.03 11.73
CA VAL A 110 0.86 1.25 12.57
C VAL A 110 1.73 2.38 12.01
N THR A 111 1.92 2.41 10.69
CA THR A 111 2.70 3.47 10.03
C THR A 111 2.06 4.84 10.25
N ILE A 112 0.74 4.96 10.09
CA ILE A 112 0.01 6.20 10.36
C ILE A 112 0.17 6.58 11.83
N PHE A 113 -0.14 5.66 12.75
CA PHE A 113 -0.06 5.90 14.20
C PHE A 113 1.31 6.41 14.65
N LEU A 114 2.40 5.76 14.21
CA LEU A 114 3.76 6.17 14.52
C LEU A 114 4.13 7.50 13.87
N SER A 115 3.60 7.79 12.67
CA SER A 115 3.87 9.04 11.97
C SER A 115 3.18 10.25 12.62
N THR A 116 2.04 10.03 13.29
CA THR A 116 1.25 11.09 13.93
C THR A 116 1.64 11.34 15.39
N GLN A 117 2.32 10.41 16.07
CA GLN A 117 2.79 10.60 17.45
C GLN A 117 3.97 11.59 17.61
N LYS A 118 4.64 11.96 16.52
CA LYS A 118 5.82 12.87 16.56
C LYS A 118 5.48 14.35 16.32
N THR A 119 4.22 14.75 16.42
CA THR A 119 3.76 16.14 16.39
C THR A 119 3.02 16.47 17.66
#